data_AF-A0A7C4XHW2-F1
#
_entry.id   AF-A0A7C4XHW2-F1
#
_cell.length_a   1.000
_cell.length_b   1.000
_cell.length_c   1.000
_cell.angle_alpha   90.00
_cell.angle_beta   90.00
_cell.angle_gamma   90.00
#
_symmetry.space_group_name_H-M   'P 1'
#
loop_
_entity.id
_entity.type
_entity.pdbx_description
1 polymer ?
#
loop_
_entity_poly.entity_id
_entity_poly.type
_entity_poly.pdbx_seq_one_letter_code
_entity_poly.pdbx_strand_id
1 'polypeptide(L)'
;MKETNLAKVGSVMVVGGGITGIQSALDLADSGYKVYLVESSPAIGGRMAQLDKTFPTNDCSMCIISPKLVEAGRHLNIELLTCTEVESLEGEPGNFKVKVRRKARFIDLSKCTSCGECAKACPIEVEDEYNMGLSKRKAAYKLY
;
A
#
# COMPACT_ATOMS: atom_id res chain seq x y z
N MET A 1 -31.39 -14.31 -24.68
CA MET A 1 -30.38 -13.54 -23.91
C MET A 1 -30.83 -13.54 -22.46
N LYS A 2 -30.15 -14.26 -21.57
CA LYS A 2 -30.46 -14.23 -20.14
C LYS A 2 -29.74 -13.03 -19.53
N GLU A 3 -30.48 -11.98 -19.21
CA GLU A 3 -30.03 -10.93 -18.31
C GLU A 3 -29.85 -11.54 -16.93
N THR A 4 -28.61 -11.92 -16.60
CA THR A 4 -28.22 -12.15 -15.22
C THR A 4 -28.20 -10.81 -14.51
N ASN A 5 -29.26 -10.54 -13.76
CA ASN A 5 -29.33 -9.51 -12.75
C ASN A 5 -28.25 -9.81 -11.69
N LEU A 6 -27.01 -9.38 -11.96
CA LEU A 6 -25.90 -9.49 -11.01
C LEU A 6 -26.16 -8.46 -9.93
N ALA A 7 -26.86 -8.89 -8.88
CA ALA A 7 -26.84 -8.19 -7.60
C ALA A 7 -25.38 -7.82 -7.30
N LYS A 8 -25.11 -6.54 -7.08
CA LYS A 8 -23.77 -6.07 -6.74
C LYS A 8 -23.38 -6.68 -5.40
N VAL A 9 -22.62 -7.77 -5.43
CA VAL A 9 -22.10 -8.44 -4.25
C VAL A 9 -20.59 -8.53 -4.42
N GLY A 10 -19.83 -7.97 -3.48
CA GLY A 10 -18.41 -8.30 -3.41
C GLY A 10 -17.54 -7.27 -2.72
N SER A 11 -16.38 -7.77 -2.27
CA SER A 11 -15.21 -6.97 -1.95
C SER A 11 -14.35 -6.77 -3.19
N VAL A 12 -13.67 -5.63 -3.29
CA VAL A 12 -12.71 -5.34 -4.36
C VAL A 12 -11.29 -5.51 -3.84
N MET A 13 -10.39 -6.06 -4.66
CA MET A 13 -8.96 -6.05 -4.37
C MET A 13 -8.25 -5.10 -5.33
N VAL A 14 -7.50 -4.15 -4.78
CA VAL A 14 -6.63 -3.23 -5.52
C VAL A 14 -5.19 -3.67 -5.32
N VAL A 15 -4.47 -3.92 -6.41
CA VAL A 15 -3.08 -4.37 -6.37
C VAL A 15 -2.17 -3.20 -6.74
N GLY A 16 -1.31 -2.81 -5.80
CA GLY A 16 -0.39 -1.68 -5.90
C GLY A 16 -0.91 -0.45 -5.15
N GLY A 17 -0.18 -0.02 -4.12
CA GLY A 17 -0.47 1.14 -3.28
C GLY A 17 0.17 2.44 -3.77
N GLY A 18 0.31 2.63 -5.07
CA GLY A 18 0.68 3.94 -5.65
C GLY A 18 -0.47 4.94 -5.64
N ILE A 19 -0.25 6.16 -6.15
CA ILE A 19 -1.28 7.22 -6.18
C ILE A 19 -2.59 6.77 -6.85
N THR A 20 -2.50 5.98 -7.92
CA THR A 20 -3.66 5.45 -8.65
C THR A 20 -4.42 4.43 -7.82
N GLY A 21 -3.73 3.44 -7.25
CA GLY A 21 -4.36 2.41 -6.43
C GLY A 21 -4.96 2.95 -5.13
N ILE A 22 -4.31 3.93 -4.51
CA ILE A 22 -4.87 4.64 -3.35
C ILE A 22 -6.16 5.35 -3.73
N GLN A 23 -6.17 6.11 -4.83
CA GLN A 23 -7.38 6.82 -5.26
C GLN A 23 -8.51 5.83 -5.59
N SER A 24 -8.23 4.78 -6.37
CA SER A 24 -9.22 3.76 -6.69
C SER A 24 -9.77 3.07 -5.44
N ALA A 25 -8.92 2.80 -4.45
CA ALA A 25 -9.35 2.21 -3.19
C ALA A 25 -10.27 3.15 -2.40
N LEU A 26 -9.94 4.44 -2.34
CA LEU A 26 -10.77 5.46 -1.68
C LEU A 26 -12.14 5.59 -2.37
N ASP A 27 -12.17 5.79 -3.68
CA ASP A 27 -13.41 5.98 -4.44
C ASP A 27 -14.37 4.78 -4.28
N LEU A 28 -13.81 3.55 -4.30
CA LEU A 28 -14.58 2.32 -4.09
C LEU A 28 -15.05 2.17 -2.65
N ALA A 29 -14.21 2.53 -1.69
CA ALA A 29 -14.53 2.43 -0.28
C ALA A 29 -15.61 3.44 0.16
N ASP A 30 -15.56 4.66 -0.39
CA ASP A 30 -16.58 5.70 -0.23
C ASP A 30 -17.90 5.32 -0.92
N SER A 31 -17.82 4.57 -2.02
CA SER A 31 -18.99 3.97 -2.69
C SER A 31 -19.61 2.80 -1.91
N GLY A 32 -19.05 2.45 -0.74
CA GLY A 32 -19.58 1.43 0.17
C GLY A 32 -19.05 0.02 -0.05
N TYR A 33 -18.05 -0.19 -0.90
CA TYR A 33 -17.43 -1.51 -1.08
C TYR A 33 -16.34 -1.76 -0.04
N LYS A 34 -16.22 -3.01 0.41
CA LYS A 34 -15.03 -3.46 1.16
C LYS A 34 -13.87 -3.58 0.18
N VAL A 35 -12.75 -2.91 0.45
CA VAL A 35 -11.57 -2.90 -0.41
C VAL A 35 -10.38 -3.53 0.30
N TYR A 36 -9.70 -4.46 -0.35
CA TYR A 36 -8.39 -4.96 0.05
C TYR A 36 -7.31 -4.24 -0.78
N LEU A 37 -6.49 -3.42 -0.15
CA LEU A 37 -5.40 -2.71 -0.82
C LEU A 37 -4.08 -3.47 -0.57
N VAL A 38 -3.57 -4.15 -1.60
CA VAL A 38 -2.36 -4.98 -1.54
C VAL A 38 -1.15 -4.19 -2.03
N GLU A 39 -0.11 -4.10 -1.21
CA GLU A 39 1.16 -3.44 -1.53
C GLU A 39 2.34 -4.34 -1.18
N SER A 40 3.25 -4.55 -2.14
CA SER A 40 4.43 -5.40 -1.99
C SER A 40 5.48 -4.79 -1.06
N SER A 41 5.57 -3.46 -1.03
CA SER A 41 6.49 -2.69 -0.20
C SER A 41 6.00 -2.56 1.26
N PRO A 42 6.88 -2.15 2.20
CA PRO A 42 6.49 -1.92 3.58
C PRO A 42 5.54 -0.73 3.81
N ALA A 43 5.39 0.16 2.83
CA ALA A 43 4.50 1.33 2.90
C ALA A 43 3.88 1.61 1.53
N ILE A 44 2.72 2.28 1.55
CA ILE A 44 2.03 2.80 0.37
C ILE A 44 2.60 4.17 -0.03
N GLY A 45 2.30 4.61 -1.26
CA GLY A 45 2.75 5.89 -1.84
C GLY A 45 3.37 5.72 -3.24
N GLY A 46 4.00 4.57 -3.48
CA GLY A 46 4.66 4.27 -4.75
C GLY A 46 5.74 5.29 -5.13
N ARG A 47 5.95 5.49 -6.43
CA ARG A 47 6.96 6.43 -6.95
C ARG A 47 6.68 7.89 -6.59
N MET A 48 5.42 8.28 -6.45
CA MET A 48 5.08 9.67 -6.13
C MET A 48 5.62 10.10 -4.76
N ALA A 49 5.74 9.17 -3.80
CA ALA A 49 6.37 9.46 -2.51
C ALA A 49 7.86 9.81 -2.67
N GLN A 50 8.55 9.26 -3.68
CA GLN A 50 9.98 9.50 -3.95
C GLN A 50 10.25 10.84 -4.63
N LEU A 51 9.23 11.47 -5.20
CA LEU A 51 9.39 12.73 -5.94
C LEU A 51 9.39 13.92 -4.98
N ASP A 52 10.27 14.89 -5.21
CA ASP A 52 10.23 16.17 -4.47
C ASP A 52 9.03 17.01 -4.91
N LYS A 53 8.90 17.28 -6.22
CA LYS A 53 7.85 18.11 -6.81
C LYS A 53 7.05 17.42 -7.90
N THR A 54 5.82 17.89 -8.13
CA THR A 54 4.97 17.49 -9.26
C THR A 54 4.76 18.63 -10.24
N PHE A 55 5.09 18.42 -11.51
CA PHE A 55 4.71 19.34 -12.58
C PHE A 55 3.19 19.29 -12.84
N PRO A 56 2.56 20.34 -13.38
CA PRO A 56 3.12 21.65 -13.75
C PRO A 56 3.14 22.66 -12.60
N THR A 57 2.46 22.38 -11.50
CA THR A 57 2.28 23.33 -10.39
C THR A 57 3.53 23.47 -9.51
N ASN A 58 4.47 22.54 -9.61
CA ASN A 58 5.66 22.44 -8.75
C ASN A 58 5.31 22.37 -7.26
N ASP A 59 4.16 21.78 -6.94
CA ASP A 59 3.78 21.45 -5.58
C ASP A 59 4.67 20.34 -5.02
N CYS A 60 4.86 20.32 -3.70
CA CYS A 60 5.51 19.21 -3.02
C CYS A 60 4.67 17.93 -3.20
N SER A 61 5.27 16.87 -3.74
CA SER A 61 4.56 15.61 -3.99
C SER A 61 3.99 15.03 -2.70
N MET A 62 4.79 15.10 -1.62
CA MET A 62 4.40 14.59 -0.31
C MET A 62 3.18 15.35 0.26
N CYS A 63 3.06 16.66 0.00
CA CYS A 63 1.91 17.45 0.45
C CYS A 63 0.60 17.00 -0.21
N ILE A 64 0.65 16.54 -1.47
CA ILE A 64 -0.54 16.09 -2.21
C ILE A 64 -0.91 14.65 -1.85
N ILE A 65 0.09 13.76 -1.73
CA ILE A 65 -0.18 12.33 -1.49
C ILE A 65 -0.43 12.01 -0.01
N SER A 66 0.22 12.70 0.94
CA SER A 66 0.11 12.38 2.37
C SER A 66 -1.33 12.35 2.90
N PRO A 67 -2.21 13.30 2.57
CA PRO A 67 -3.61 13.24 3.00
C PRO A 67 -4.29 11.94 2.55
N LYS A 68 -4.08 11.53 1.30
CA LYS A 68 -4.65 10.30 0.74
C LYS A 68 -4.08 9.04 1.38
N LEU A 69 -2.79 9.03 1.75
CA LEU A 69 -2.17 7.91 2.49
C LEU A 69 -2.81 7.73 3.87
N VAL A 70 -3.00 8.84 4.58
CA VAL A 70 -3.61 8.84 5.92
C VAL A 70 -5.07 8.41 5.85
N GLU A 71 -5.81 8.92 4.87
CA GLU A 71 -7.20 8.59 4.62
C GLU A 71 -7.35 7.09 4.30
N ALA A 72 -6.60 6.58 3.32
CA ALA A 72 -6.66 5.16 2.96
C ALA A 72 -6.23 4.24 4.10
N GLY A 73 -5.26 4.66 4.91
CA GLY A 73 -4.79 3.89 6.07
C GLY A 73 -5.77 3.88 7.26
N ARG A 74 -6.72 4.82 7.33
CA ARG A 74 -7.71 4.92 8.41
C ARG A 74 -9.13 4.58 7.99
N HIS A 75 -9.38 4.41 6.69
CA HIS A 75 -10.70 4.16 6.16
C HIS A 75 -11.24 2.79 6.60
N LEU A 76 -12.43 2.76 7.21
CA LEU A 76 -13.01 1.54 7.79
C LEU A 76 -13.28 0.43 6.76
N ASN A 77 -13.62 0.83 5.53
CA ASN A 77 -13.85 -0.12 4.44
C ASN A 77 -12.57 -0.54 3.69
N ILE A 78 -11.40 0.00 4.02
CA ILE A 78 -10.13 -0.38 3.39
C ILE A 78 -9.34 -1.27 4.34
N GLU A 79 -8.98 -2.45 3.88
CA GLU A 79 -8.04 -3.34 4.55
C GLU A 79 -6.69 -3.26 3.84
N LEU A 80 -5.73 -2.63 4.51
CA LEU A 80 -4.40 -2.39 3.96
C LEU A 80 -3.46 -3.58 4.23
N LEU A 81 -3.04 -4.25 3.16
CA LEU A 81 -2.14 -5.41 3.17
C LEU A 81 -0.78 -5.02 2.58
N THR A 82 0.09 -4.48 3.42
CA THR A 82 1.48 -4.14 3.06
C THR A 82 2.43 -5.32 3.24
N CYS A 83 3.62 -5.26 2.63
CA CYS A 83 4.52 -6.41 2.50
C CYS A 83 3.83 -7.65 1.91
N THR A 84 2.84 -7.45 1.03
CA THR A 84 1.99 -8.53 0.54
C THR A 84 2.00 -8.56 -0.99
N GLU A 85 2.18 -9.73 -1.56
CA GLU A 85 2.18 -9.96 -3.01
C GLU A 85 1.08 -10.96 -3.38
N VAL A 86 0.49 -10.78 -4.57
CA VAL A 86 -0.47 -11.73 -5.12
C VAL A 86 0.30 -12.88 -5.77
N GLU A 87 0.01 -14.12 -5.35
CA GLU A 87 0.65 -15.33 -5.90
C GLU A 87 -0.18 -15.96 -7.02
N SER A 88 -1.49 -16.06 -6.83
CA SER A 88 -2.39 -16.65 -7.81
C SER A 88 -3.78 -16.03 -7.75
N LEU A 89 -4.45 -16.04 -8.89
CA LEU A 89 -5.82 -15.59 -9.09
C LEU A 89 -6.59 -16.69 -9.80
N GLU A 90 -7.67 -17.15 -9.18
CA GLU A 90 -8.59 -18.15 -9.71
C GLU A 90 -10.02 -17.58 -9.72
N GLY A 91 -10.86 -18.11 -10.60
CA GLY A 91 -12.29 -17.75 -10.67
C GLY A 91 -12.63 -16.86 -11.87
N GLU A 92 -13.79 -16.23 -11.79
CA GLU A 92 -14.42 -15.45 -12.87
C GLU A 92 -14.90 -14.08 -12.35
N PRO A 93 -15.21 -13.11 -13.23
CA PRO A 93 -15.68 -11.78 -12.80
C PRO A 93 -16.83 -11.85 -11.79
N GLY A 94 -16.59 -11.28 -10.61
CA GLY A 94 -17.54 -11.27 -9.48
C GLY A 94 -17.34 -12.40 -8.46
N ASN A 95 -16.55 -13.43 -8.78
CA ASN A 95 -16.22 -14.53 -7.87
C ASN A 95 -14.75 -14.92 -8.00
N PHE A 96 -13.87 -14.02 -7.56
CA PHE A 96 -12.43 -14.25 -7.55
C PHE A 96 -11.98 -14.86 -6.22
N LYS A 97 -11.09 -15.85 -6.31
CA LYS A 97 -10.31 -16.37 -5.19
C LYS A 97 -8.85 -16.00 -5.40
N VAL A 98 -8.33 -15.13 -4.55
CA VAL A 98 -6.95 -14.63 -4.64
C VAL A 98 -6.12 -15.24 -3.53
N LYS A 99 -4.97 -15.82 -3.89
CA LYS A 99 -3.95 -16.23 -2.92
C LYS A 99 -2.92 -15.13 -2.80
N VAL A 100 -2.71 -14.63 -1.58
CA VAL A 100 -1.73 -13.59 -1.27
C VAL A 100 -0.67 -14.13 -0.33
N ARG A 101 0.58 -13.69 -0.52
CA ARG A 101 1.70 -13.97 0.37
C ARG A 101 2.11 -12.71 1.09
N ARG A 102 1.94 -12.71 2.40
CA ARG A 102 2.43 -11.64 3.28
C ARG A 102 3.83 -11.99 3.79
N LYS A 103 4.82 -11.20 3.37
CA LYS A 103 6.21 -11.33 3.82
C LYS A 103 6.31 -10.92 5.29
N ALA A 104 7.02 -11.72 6.07
CA ALA A 104 7.24 -11.45 7.48
C ALA A 104 8.13 -10.20 7.64
N ARG A 105 7.65 -9.23 8.42
CA ARG A 105 8.42 -8.05 8.79
C ARG A 105 9.39 -8.29 9.95
N PHE A 106 9.27 -9.45 10.62
CA PHE A 106 9.97 -9.78 11.85
C PHE A 106 9.77 -8.77 13.00
N ILE A 107 8.67 -8.01 12.94
CA ILE A 107 8.25 -7.02 13.94
C ILE A 107 6.77 -7.26 14.22
N ASP A 108 6.41 -7.35 15.50
CA ASP A 108 5.02 -7.43 15.95
C ASP A 108 4.33 -6.07 15.74
N LEU A 109 3.50 -5.97 14.70
CA LEU A 109 2.81 -4.73 14.33
C LEU A 109 1.80 -4.28 15.39
N SER A 110 1.31 -5.17 16.25
CA SER A 110 0.41 -4.79 17.34
C SER A 110 1.11 -4.01 18.45
N LYS A 111 2.44 -4.16 18.56
CA LYS A 111 3.28 -3.50 19.57
C LYS A 111 4.18 -2.41 19.01
N CYS A 112 4.38 -2.39 17.69
CA CYS A 112 5.24 -1.42 17.02
C CYS A 112 4.65 -0.01 17.08
N THR A 113 5.42 0.95 17.60
CA THR A 113 5.02 2.37 17.69
C THR A 113 5.67 3.25 16.62
N SER A 114 6.44 2.68 15.69
CA SER A 114 7.15 3.42 14.63
C SER A 114 8.20 4.44 15.13
N CYS A 115 8.69 4.30 16.38
CA CYS A 115 9.63 5.25 17.02
C CYS A 115 11.01 5.33 16.34
N GLY A 116 11.48 4.26 15.70
CA GLY A 116 12.76 4.23 14.97
C GLY A 116 14.01 3.92 15.81
N GLU A 117 13.86 3.65 17.12
CA GLU A 117 15.00 3.29 17.99
C GLU A 117 15.75 2.03 17.53
N CYS A 118 15.02 1.06 16.95
CA CYS A 118 15.61 -0.16 16.40
C CYS A 118 16.62 0.12 15.27
N ALA A 119 16.37 1.13 14.43
CA ALA A 119 17.29 1.50 13.35
C ALA A 119 18.58 2.10 13.92
N LYS A 120 18.50 2.93 14.96
CA LYS A 120 19.67 3.55 15.60
C LYS A 120 20.62 2.52 16.21
N ALA A 121 20.07 1.47 16.83
CA ALA A 121 20.84 0.39 17.43
C ALA A 121 21.40 -0.62 16.41
N CYS A 122 20.95 -0.58 15.16
CA CYS A 122 21.30 -1.57 14.15
C CYS A 122 22.73 -1.36 13.62
N PRO A 123 23.65 -2.34 13.76
CA PRO A 123 25.01 -2.22 13.27
C PRO A 123 25.13 -2.50 11.76
N ILE A 124 24.10 -3.08 11.14
CA ILE A 124 24.12 -3.50 9.74
C ILE A 124 23.61 -2.38 8.84
N GLU A 125 24.35 -2.13 7.78
CA GLU A 125 23.97 -1.21 6.70
C GLU A 125 23.67 -1.98 5.42
N VAL A 126 22.65 -1.54 4.71
CA VAL A 126 22.16 -2.12 3.46
C VAL A 126 21.91 -0.98 2.48
N GLU A 127 22.03 -1.21 1.18
CA GLU A 127 21.65 -0.22 0.17
C GLU A 127 20.19 0.18 0.34
N ASP A 128 19.90 1.46 0.16
CA ASP A 128 18.55 1.99 0.27
C ASP A 128 17.85 1.97 -1.10
N GLU A 129 16.94 1.01 -1.28
CA GLU A 129 16.18 0.85 -2.51
C GLU A 129 15.19 2.01 -2.75
N TYR A 130 14.73 2.69 -1.69
CA TYR A 130 13.87 3.85 -1.83
C TYR A 130 14.64 5.04 -2.41
N ASN A 131 15.86 5.25 -1.92
CA ASN A 131 16.79 6.26 -2.41
C ASN A 131 17.60 5.81 -3.64
N MET A 132 17.17 4.75 -4.34
CA MET A 132 17.79 4.26 -5.58
C MET A 132 19.30 3.96 -5.43
N GLY A 133 19.72 3.49 -4.25
CA GLY A 133 21.12 3.17 -3.95
C GLY A 133 22.02 4.38 -3.72
N LEU A 134 21.47 5.61 -3.68
CA LEU A 134 22.24 6.84 -3.42
C LEU A 134 22.62 7.01 -1.93
N SER A 135 22.03 6.21 -1.05
CA SER A 135 22.30 6.19 0.38
C SER A 135 22.24 4.77 0.93
N LYS A 136 22.62 4.63 2.20
CA LYS A 136 22.47 3.39 2.95
C LYS A 136 21.36 3.52 3.98
N ARG A 137 20.65 2.43 4.22
CA ARG A 137 19.68 2.26 5.30
C ARG A 137 20.15 1.17 6.26
N LYS A 138 19.41 1.00 7.36
CA LYS A 138 19.64 -0.08 8.33
C LYS A 138 18.80 -1.31 7.99
N ALA A 139 19.14 -2.46 8.58
CA ALA A 139 18.39 -3.70 8.36
C ALA A 139 16.94 -3.61 8.89
N ALA A 140 16.76 -3.01 10.07
CA ALA A 140 15.44 -2.60 10.58
C ALA A 140 15.19 -1.13 10.17
N TYR A 141 14.15 -0.87 9.39
CA TYR A 141 13.94 0.43 8.75
C TYR A 141 12.46 0.78 8.58
N LYS A 142 12.21 2.06 8.30
CA LYS A 142 10.97 2.58 7.70
C LYS A 142 11.31 2.98 6.27
N LEU A 143 10.37 2.78 5.34
CA LEU A 143 10.66 2.93 3.91
C LEU A 143 11.07 4.37 3.54
N TYR A 144 10.47 5.36 4.19
CA TYR A 144 10.76 6.79 4.06
C TYR A 144 10.44 7.50 5.38
#